data_AF-I3CJC5-F1
#
_entry.id   AF-I3CJC5-F1
#
_cell.length_a   1.000
_cell.length_b   1.000
_cell.length_c   1.000
_cell.angle_alpha   90.00
_cell.angle_beta   90.00
_cell.angle_gamma   90.00
#
_symmetry.space_group_name_H-M   'P 1'
#
loop_
_entity.id
_entity.type
_entity.pdbx_description
1 polymer ?
#
loop_
_entity_poly.entity_id
_entity_poly.type
_entity_poly.pdbx_seq_one_letter_code
_entity_poly.pdbx_strand_id
1 'polypeptide(L)'
;MNTDMDTPASDKSDLVKWGIAIALLFASVVVFHLLEGKLFAVRVALVLAAVGGAIFIASKTEKGRFVWGFLREAHIEVRKVVWPSNQETVQTTGIVLLMVVVVALFVWILDATLFWIVRLLTGQGG
;
A
#
# COMPACT_ATOMS: atom_id res chain seq x y z
N MET A 1 19.81 -35.45 18.87
CA MET A 1 20.78 -34.67 19.65
C MET A 1 21.26 -33.56 18.73
N ASN A 2 21.06 -32.31 19.13
CA ASN A 2 21.39 -31.02 18.50
C ASN A 2 20.93 -30.77 17.06
N THR A 3 19.73 -30.20 16.96
CA THR A 3 19.52 -29.03 16.10
C THR A 3 20.21 -27.85 16.80
N ASP A 4 21.50 -27.68 16.57
CA ASP A 4 22.11 -26.38 16.76
C ASP A 4 21.39 -25.46 15.77
N MET A 5 20.41 -24.73 16.30
CA MET A 5 19.89 -23.55 15.65
C MET A 5 21.05 -22.57 15.65
N ASP A 6 21.92 -22.71 14.65
CA ASP A 6 22.83 -21.68 14.19
C ASP A 6 21.95 -20.50 13.79
N THR A 7 21.55 -19.75 14.82
CA THR A 7 20.97 -18.43 14.71
C THR A 7 22.11 -17.66 14.05
N PRO A 8 22.04 -17.34 12.74
CA PRO A 8 23.16 -16.71 12.07
C PRO A 8 23.43 -15.45 12.87
N ALA A 9 24.61 -15.42 13.51
CA ALA A 9 24.97 -14.39 14.46
C ALA A 9 24.64 -13.06 13.81
N SER A 10 23.62 -12.38 14.34
CA SER A 10 23.17 -11.07 13.85
C SER A 10 24.41 -10.19 13.87
N ASP A 11 25.00 -10.02 12.69
CA ASP A 11 26.33 -9.45 12.55
C ASP A 11 26.28 -8.07 13.21
N LYS A 12 27.08 -7.85 14.27
CA LYS A 12 26.93 -6.66 15.14
C LYS A 12 26.99 -5.37 14.31
N SER A 13 27.68 -5.42 13.18
CA SER A 13 27.75 -4.35 12.19
C SER A 13 26.40 -4.01 11.53
N ASP A 14 25.56 -5.00 11.28
CA ASP A 14 24.25 -4.83 10.66
C ASP A 14 23.22 -4.30 11.67
N LEU A 15 23.32 -4.72 12.95
CA LEU A 15 22.50 -4.15 14.03
C LEU A 15 22.84 -2.66 14.27
N VAL A 16 24.13 -2.30 14.19
CA VAL A 16 24.58 -0.91 14.29
C VAL A 16 24.09 -0.07 13.09
N LYS A 17 24.18 -0.58 11.86
CA LYS A 17 23.67 0.12 10.66
C LYS A 17 22.15 0.35 10.72
N TRP A 18 21.40 -0.64 11.20
CA TRP A 18 19.96 -0.51 11.42
C TRP A 18 19.62 0.50 12.51
N GLY A 19 20.37 0.48 13.62
CA GLY A 19 20.22 1.48 14.69
C GLY A 19 20.47 2.90 14.20
N ILE A 20 21.52 3.11 13.40
CA ILE A 20 21.82 4.41 12.79
C ILE A 20 20.71 4.84 11.82
N ALA A 21 20.21 3.94 10.97
CA ALA A 21 19.14 4.25 10.03
C ALA A 21 17.84 4.68 10.75
N ILE A 22 17.45 3.97 11.82
CA ILE A 22 16.28 4.30 12.63
C ILE A 22 16.48 5.65 13.32
N ALA A 23 17.64 5.88 13.93
CA ALA A 23 17.98 7.16 14.57
C ALA A 23 17.93 8.33 13.56
N LEU A 24 18.37 8.12 12.32
CA LEU A 24 18.31 9.11 11.24
C LEU A 24 16.87 9.45 10.85
N LEU A 25 15.97 8.45 10.80
CA LEU A 25 14.55 8.67 10.54
C LEU A 25 13.86 9.46 11.65
N PHE A 26 14.13 9.12 12.92
CA PHE A 26 13.60 9.89 14.05
C PHE A 26 14.16 11.31 14.09
N ALA A 27 15.47 11.47 13.84
CA ALA A 27 16.10 12.79 13.74
C ALA A 27 15.47 13.64 12.63
N SER A 28 15.11 13.04 11.49
CA SER A 28 14.41 13.71 10.39
C SER A 28 13.06 14.30 10.82
N VAL A 29 12.26 13.53 11.58
CA VAL A 29 10.96 13.99 12.12
C VAL A 29 11.15 15.13 13.11
N VAL A 30 12.16 15.05 13.98
CA VAL A 30 12.48 16.11 14.95
C VAL A 30 12.95 17.38 14.24
N VAL A 31 13.83 17.26 13.24
CA VAL A 31 14.29 18.40 12.41
C VAL A 31 13.12 19.05 11.68
N PHE A 32 12.15 18.27 11.20
CA PHE A 32 10.95 18.80 10.56
C PHE A 32 10.11 19.68 11.50
N HIS A 33 9.97 19.28 12.76
CA HIS A 33 9.23 20.05 13.78
C HIS A 33 10.01 21.27 14.29
N LEU A 34 11.32 21.17 14.50
CA LEU A 34 12.13 22.29 14.99
C LEU A 34 12.20 23.47 14.00
N LEU A 35 11.94 23.23 12.72
CA LEU A 35 12.00 24.25 11.66
C LEU A 35 10.69 25.05 11.47
N GLU A 36 9.78 25.03 12.46
CA GLU A 36 8.40 25.55 12.42
C GLU A 36 8.21 26.99 11.86
N GLY A 37 9.26 27.80 11.67
CA GLY A 37 9.22 29.13 11.05
C GLY A 37 9.93 29.36 9.69
N LYS A 38 10.55 28.35 9.04
CA LYS A 38 11.23 28.50 7.71
C LYS A 38 10.41 28.01 6.51
N LEU A 39 10.79 28.46 5.30
CA LEU A 39 10.22 28.07 3.99
C LEU A 39 10.02 26.54 3.87
N PHE A 40 8.81 26.12 3.47
CA PHE A 40 8.40 24.71 3.32
C PHE A 40 9.38 23.86 2.50
N ALA A 41 9.93 24.41 1.41
CA ALA A 41 10.84 23.72 0.50
C ALA A 41 12.13 23.22 1.19
N VAL A 42 12.66 23.97 2.15
CA VAL A 42 13.91 23.60 2.86
C VAL A 42 13.67 22.40 3.78
N ARG A 43 12.50 22.33 4.43
CA ARG A 43 12.15 21.18 5.29
C ARG A 43 12.04 19.90 4.47
N VAL A 44 11.30 19.96 3.36
CA VAL A 44 11.11 18.81 2.48
C VAL A 44 12.45 18.34 1.90
N ALA A 45 13.30 19.26 1.45
CA ALA A 45 14.62 18.92 0.92
C ALA A 45 15.51 18.20 1.95
N LEU A 46 15.50 18.66 3.21
CA LEU A 46 16.33 18.10 4.28
C LEU A 46 15.83 16.71 4.71
N VAL A 47 14.51 16.53 4.80
CA VAL A 47 13.88 15.22 5.07
C VAL A 47 14.19 14.23 3.93
N LEU A 48 14.06 14.65 2.67
CA LEU A 48 14.38 13.80 1.52
C LEU A 48 15.86 13.40 1.51
N ALA A 49 16.78 14.31 1.84
CA ALA A 49 18.20 14.01 1.97
C ALA A 49 18.48 12.99 3.10
N ALA A 50 17.85 13.16 4.26
CA ALA A 50 18.00 12.24 5.40
C ALA A 50 17.42 10.85 5.09
N VAL A 51 16.24 10.78 4.47
CA VAL A 51 15.61 9.53 4.02
C VAL A 51 16.47 8.85 2.95
N GLY A 52 16.98 9.60 1.98
CA GLY A 52 17.90 9.09 0.96
C GLY A 52 19.18 8.52 1.57
N GLY A 53 19.77 9.20 2.56
CA GLY A 53 20.92 8.72 3.31
C GLY A 53 20.63 7.43 4.08
N ALA A 54 19.48 7.35 4.76
CA ALA A 54 19.05 6.15 5.48
C ALA A 54 18.85 4.95 4.54
N ILE A 55 18.21 5.18 3.38
CA ILE A 55 18.03 4.16 2.33
C ILE A 55 19.39 3.70 1.79
N PHE A 56 20.33 4.62 1.57
CA PHE A 56 21.67 4.28 1.09
C PHE A 56 22.44 3.40 2.09
N ILE A 57 22.37 3.73 3.38
CA ILE A 57 22.98 2.93 4.45
C ILE A 57 22.30 1.55 4.55
N ALA A 58 20.97 1.51 4.52
CA ALA A 58 20.20 0.26 4.58
C ALA A 58 20.50 -0.66 3.39
N SER A 59 20.62 -0.11 2.17
CA SER A 59 20.89 -0.86 0.94
C SER A 59 22.27 -1.53 0.91
N LYS A 60 23.22 -1.06 1.71
CA LYS A 60 24.57 -1.65 1.83
C LYS A 60 24.65 -2.83 2.82
N THR A 61 23.56 -3.14 3.51
CA THR A 61 23.44 -4.25 4.49
C THR A 61 23.23 -5.59 3.77
N GLU A 62 23.62 -6.72 4.37
CA GLU A 62 23.45 -8.05 3.76
C GLU A 62 22.00 -8.34 3.35
N LYS A 63 21.04 -8.00 4.23
CA LYS A 63 19.60 -8.10 3.95
C LYS A 63 19.16 -7.18 2.80
N GLY A 64 19.78 -6.02 2.64
CA GLY A 64 19.48 -5.08 1.55
C GLY A 64 19.87 -5.62 0.17
N ARG A 65 21.01 -6.31 0.08
CA ARG A 65 21.43 -6.99 -1.17
C ARG A 65 20.51 -8.15 -1.53
N PHE A 66 20.06 -8.92 -0.53
CA PHE A 66 19.10 -10.00 -0.73
C PHE A 66 17.76 -9.47 -1.28
N VAL A 67 17.22 -8.40 -0.68
CA VAL A 67 15.98 -7.76 -1.16
C VAL A 67 16.15 -7.24 -2.60
N TRP A 68 17.31 -6.68 -2.95
CA TRP A 68 17.60 -6.25 -4.31
C TRP A 68 17.61 -7.42 -5.31
N GLY A 69 18.23 -8.55 -4.94
CA GLY A 69 18.19 -9.79 -5.73
C GLY A 69 16.75 -10.29 -5.93
N PHE A 70 15.99 -10.36 -4.84
CA PHE A 70 14.59 -10.77 -4.85
C PHE A 70 13.70 -9.86 -5.72
N LEU A 71 13.87 -8.53 -5.64
CA LEU A 71 13.16 -7.57 -6.49
C LEU A 71 13.44 -7.78 -7.97
N ARG A 72 14.71 -8.09 -8.31
CA ARG A 72 15.11 -8.37 -9.69
C ARG A 72 14.47 -9.66 -10.20
N GLU A 73 14.46 -10.72 -9.39
CA GLU A 73 13.81 -11.99 -9.71
C GLU A 73 12.29 -11.85 -9.81
N ALA A 74 11.66 -11.12 -8.88
CA ALA A 74 10.24 -10.81 -8.91
C ALA A 74 9.85 -10.03 -10.18
N HIS A 75 10.68 -9.08 -10.63
CA HIS A 75 10.42 -8.37 -11.88
C HIS A 75 10.53 -9.28 -13.11
N ILE A 76 11.46 -10.24 -13.10
CA ILE A 76 11.57 -11.24 -14.16
C ILE A 76 10.33 -12.15 -14.18
N GLU A 77 9.81 -12.54 -13.01
CA GLU A 77 8.63 -13.39 -12.90
C GLU A 77 7.33 -12.66 -13.28
N VAL A 78 7.19 -11.38 -12.91
CA VAL A 78 6.05 -10.54 -13.32
C VAL A 78 5.96 -10.42 -14.84
N ARG A 79 7.10 -10.43 -15.55
CA ARG A 79 7.10 -10.46 -17.03
C ARG A 79 6.62 -11.78 -17.62
N LYS A 80 6.65 -12.88 -16.86
CA LYS A 80 6.09 -14.17 -17.26
C LYS A 80 4.60 -14.26 -17.00
N VAL A 81 4.03 -13.34 -16.22
CA VAL A 81 2.58 -13.23 -16.04
C VAL A 81 2.00 -12.74 -17.35
N VAL A 82 1.43 -13.68 -18.10
CA VAL A 82 0.60 -13.36 -19.27
C VAL A 82 -0.69 -12.75 -18.73
N TRP A 83 -0.76 -11.42 -18.74
CA TRP A 83 -1.97 -10.73 -18.36
C TRP A 83 -3.06 -11.07 -19.40
N PRO A 84 -4.28 -11.38 -18.94
CA PRO A 84 -5.39 -11.70 -19.82
C PRO A 84 -5.60 -10.55 -20.82
N SER A 85 -6.01 -10.91 -22.03
CA SER A 85 -6.25 -9.91 -23.08
C SER A 85 -7.31 -8.90 -22.62
N ASN A 86 -7.17 -7.64 -23.05
CA ASN A 86 -8.13 -6.57 -22.68
C ASN A 86 -9.57 -6.93 -23.08
N GLN A 87 -9.76 -7.76 -24.11
CA GLN A 87 -11.07 -8.18 -24.60
C GLN A 87 -11.78 -9.12 -23.61
N GLU A 88 -11.06 -10.10 -23.05
CA GLU A 88 -11.63 -11.02 -22.05
C GLU A 88 -11.98 -10.29 -20.75
N THR A 89 -11.09 -9.39 -20.31
CA THR A 89 -11.30 -8.60 -19.08
C THR A 89 -12.53 -7.70 -19.18
N VAL A 90 -12.72 -7.04 -20.33
CA VAL A 90 -13.89 -6.18 -20.58
C VAL A 90 -15.15 -7.02 -20.72
N GLN A 91 -15.09 -8.21 -21.34
CA GLN A 91 -16.25 -9.09 -21.45
C GLN A 91 -16.74 -9.55 -20.07
N THR A 92 -15.85 -10.04 -19.22
CA THR A 92 -16.23 -10.48 -17.87
C THR A 92 -16.73 -9.30 -17.03
N THR A 93 -16.07 -8.16 -17.07
CA THR A 93 -16.50 -6.96 -16.34
C THR A 93 -17.85 -6.45 -16.84
N GLY A 94 -18.10 -6.47 -18.15
CA GLY A 94 -19.36 -6.06 -18.75
C GLY A 94 -20.53 -6.95 -18.34
N ILE A 95 -20.32 -8.27 -18.26
CA ILE A 95 -21.33 -9.21 -17.75
C ILE A 95 -21.67 -8.91 -16.29
N VAL A 96 -20.65 -8.71 -15.44
CA VAL A 96 -20.86 -8.36 -14.02
C VAL A 96 -21.60 -7.03 -13.89
N LEU A 97 -21.24 -6.03 -14.69
CA LEU A 97 -21.86 -4.71 -14.67
C LEU A 97 -23.34 -4.78 -15.09
N LEU A 98 -23.66 -5.58 -16.11
CA LEU A 98 -25.04 -5.85 -16.51
C LEU A 98 -25.84 -6.53 -15.38
N MET A 99 -25.27 -7.53 -14.73
CA MET A 99 -25.89 -8.18 -13.57
C MET A 99 -26.16 -7.19 -12.43
N VAL A 100 -25.19 -6.33 -12.11
CA VAL A 100 -25.34 -5.28 -11.08
C VAL A 100 -26.47 -4.31 -11.44
N VAL A 101 -26.57 -3.87 -12.70
CA VAL A 101 -27.65 -2.99 -13.16
C VAL A 101 -29.02 -3.66 -13.01
N VAL A 102 -29.14 -4.93 -13.38
CA VAL A 102 -30.41 -5.68 -13.23
C VAL A 102 -30.83 -5.77 -11.77
N VAL A 103 -29.90 -6.12 -10.87
CA VAL A 103 -30.19 -6.21 -9.43
C VAL A 103 -30.53 -4.84 -8.86
N ALA A 104 -29.78 -3.80 -9.22
CA ALA A 104 -30.03 -2.43 -8.76
C ALA A 104 -31.42 -1.94 -9.19
N LEU A 105 -31.83 -2.22 -10.44
CA LEU A 105 -33.15 -1.87 -10.93
C LEU A 105 -34.26 -2.63 -10.20
N PHE A 106 -34.06 -3.92 -9.93
CA PHE A 106 -35.02 -4.73 -9.19
C PHE A 106 -35.22 -4.20 -7.75
N VAL A 107 -34.13 -3.94 -7.02
CA VAL A 107 -34.19 -3.37 -5.67
C VAL A 107 -34.85 -1.99 -5.69
N TRP A 108 -34.50 -1.14 -6.66
CA TRP A 108 -35.10 0.19 -6.80
C TRP A 108 -36.63 0.13 -7.02
N ILE A 109 -37.12 -0.80 -7.84
CA ILE A 109 -38.57 -1.02 -8.03
C ILE A 109 -39.23 -1.47 -6.74
N LEU A 110 -38.60 -2.40 -6.01
CA LEU A 110 -39.13 -2.87 -4.73
C LEU A 110 -39.20 -1.72 -3.72
N ASP A 111 -38.15 -0.91 -3.61
CA ASP A 111 -38.11 0.24 -2.70
C ASP A 111 -39.19 1.26 -3.07
N ALA A 112 -39.36 1.58 -4.36
CA ALA A 112 -40.40 2.49 -4.83
C ALA A 112 -41.82 1.96 -4.52
N THR A 113 -42.03 0.66 -4.70
CA THR A 113 -43.31 0.00 -4.43
C THR A 113 -43.62 -0.04 -2.94
N LEU A 114 -42.64 -0.42 -2.11
CA LEU A 114 -42.77 -0.41 -0.65
C LEU A 114 -43.04 1.00 -0.13
N PHE A 115 -42.32 2.01 -0.65
CA PHE A 115 -42.54 3.40 -0.28
C PHE A 115 -43.94 3.89 -0.63
N TRP A 116 -44.45 3.52 -1.81
CA TRP A 116 -45.82 3.85 -2.22
C TRP A 116 -46.87 3.21 -1.28
N ILE A 117 -46.70 1.93 -0.95
CA ILE A 117 -47.59 1.22 -0.02
C ILE A 117 -47.56 1.85 1.37
N VAL A 118 -46.36 2.16 1.90
CA VAL A 118 -46.21 2.78 3.23
C VAL A 118 -46.85 4.16 3.27
N ARG A 119 -46.70 4.97 2.21
CA ARG A 119 -47.38 6.27 2.10
C ARG A 119 -48.90 6.15 2.10
N LEU A 120 -49.43 5.16 1.38
CA LEU A 120 -50.86 4.87 1.33
C LEU A 120 -51.40 4.46 2.71
N LEU A 121 -50.69 3.57 3.42
CA LEU A 121 -51.09 3.07 4.73
C LEU A 121 -50.95 4.12 5.85
N THR A 122 -49.93 4.97 5.78
CA THR A 122 -49.65 5.99 6.81
C THR A 122 -50.45 7.28 6.58
N GLY A 123 -51.21 7.39 5.49
CA GLY A 123 -52.03 8.57 5.18
C GLY A 123 -51.22 9.84 4.89
N GLN A 124 -49.90 9.73 4.68
CA GLN A 124 -49.01 10.85 4.33
C GLN A 124 -49.01 11.16 2.81
N GLY A 125 -49.96 10.61 2.05
CA GLY A 125 -50.14 10.84 0.62
C GLY A 125 -51.18 11.92 0.33
N GLY A 126 -50.80 13.18 0.55
CA GLY A 126 -51.46 14.40 0.10
C GLY A 126 -50.41 15.46 -0.17
#